data_AF-J9GA19-F1
#
_entry.id   AF-J9GA19-F1
#
_cell.length_a   1.000
_cell.length_b   1.000
_cell.length_c   1.000
_cell.angle_alpha   90.00
_cell.angle_beta   90.00
_cell.angle_gamma   90.00
#
_symmetry.space_group_name_H-M   'P 1'
#
loop_
_entity.id
_entity.type
_entity.pdbx_description
1 polymer ?
#
loop_
_entity_poly.entity_id
_entity_poly.type
_entity_poly.pdbx_seq_one_letter_code
_entity_poly.pdbx_strand_id
1 'polypeptide(L)'
;GLCYLADLKIQKKDRDANSKGTMLLLRVQMIEYHEKWIARGYVTKHGLENFIEMYDSYHDLGGNGVATQLLEEVKELPIRG
;
A
#
# COMPACT_ATOMS: atom_id res chain seq x y z
N GLY A 1 -20.97 -21.88 23.53
CA GLY A 1 -19.63 -22.03 24.14
C GLY A 1 -18.55 -22.21 23.09
N LEU A 2 -18.38 -23.42 22.56
CA LEU A 2 -17.29 -23.76 21.63
C LEU A 2 -17.53 -23.33 20.16
N CYS A 3 -18.77 -23.43 19.66
CA CYS A 3 -19.10 -23.01 18.29
C CYS A 3 -18.81 -21.52 18.05
N TYR A 4 -19.27 -20.67 18.97
CA TYR A 4 -19.04 -19.22 18.92
C TYR A 4 -17.55 -18.84 18.87
N LEU A 5 -16.69 -19.56 19.61
CA LEU A 5 -15.24 -19.34 19.57
C LEU A 5 -14.61 -19.81 18.26
N ALA A 6 -15.13 -20.87 17.65
CA ALA A 6 -14.70 -21.32 16.32
C ALA A 6 -15.10 -20.30 15.24
N ASP A 7 -16.33 -19.77 15.31
CA ASP A 7 -16.82 -18.73 14.39
C ASP A 7 -15.98 -17.46 14.47
N LEU A 8 -15.60 -17.02 15.68
CA LEU A 8 -14.69 -15.87 15.88
C LEU A 8 -13.29 -16.13 15.32
N LYS A 9 -12.77 -17.35 15.43
CA LYS A 9 -11.46 -17.72 14.87
C LYS A 9 -11.47 -17.72 13.34
N ILE A 10 -12.54 -18.22 12.72
CA ILE A 10 -12.72 -18.22 11.27
C ILE A 10 -12.85 -16.78 10.77
N GLN A 11 -13.72 -15.96 11.39
CA GLN A 11 -13.87 -14.55 11.02
C GLN A 11 -12.56 -13.76 11.15
N LYS A 12 -11.77 -14.03 12.18
CA LYS A 12 -10.45 -13.40 12.33
C LYS A 12 -9.52 -13.81 11.19
N LYS A 13 -9.42 -15.11 10.89
CA LYS A 13 -8.59 -15.63 9.79
C LYS A 13 -8.99 -15.04 8.43
N ASP A 14 -10.28 -14.91 8.15
CA ASP A 14 -10.77 -14.35 6.89
C ASP A 14 -10.48 -12.84 6.78
N ARG A 15 -10.62 -12.10 7.88
CA ARG A 15 -10.18 -10.69 7.95
C ARG A 15 -8.68 -10.55 7.74
N ASP A 16 -7.89 -11.42 8.36
CA ASP A 16 -6.43 -11.42 8.22
C ASP A 16 -6.01 -11.71 6.76
N ALA A 17 -6.70 -12.62 6.07
CA ALA A 17 -6.46 -12.92 4.65
C ALA A 17 -6.83 -11.75 3.74
N ASN A 18 -7.96 -11.09 3.96
CA ASN A 18 -8.38 -9.91 3.20
C ASN A 18 -7.41 -8.74 3.41
N SER A 19 -6.99 -8.50 4.67
CA SER A 19 -5.95 -7.52 4.99
C SER A 19 -4.64 -7.83 4.25
N LYS A 20 -4.24 -9.10 4.18
CA LYS A 20 -3.02 -9.49 3.44
C LYS A 20 -3.17 -9.29 1.93
N GLY A 21 -4.31 -9.65 1.35
CA GLY A 21 -4.61 -9.44 -0.07
C GLY A 21 -4.54 -7.96 -0.44
N THR A 22 -5.23 -7.10 0.31
CA THR A 22 -5.21 -5.64 0.11
C THR A 22 -3.79 -5.08 0.21
N MET A 23 -3.01 -5.50 1.21
CA MET A 23 -1.61 -5.10 1.37
C MET A 23 -0.75 -5.45 0.14
N LEU A 24 -0.94 -6.64 -0.44
CA LEU A 24 -0.21 -7.05 -1.66
C LEU A 24 -0.63 -6.23 -2.88
N LEU A 25 -1.93 -5.94 -3.03
CA LEU A 25 -2.43 -5.12 -4.13
C LEU A 25 -1.92 -3.68 -4.05
N LEU A 26 -1.91 -3.07 -2.86
CA LEU A 26 -1.31 -1.75 -2.65
C LEU A 26 0.16 -1.74 -3.04
N ARG A 27 0.92 -2.79 -2.69
CA ARG A 27 2.33 -2.90 -3.05
C ARG A 27 2.53 -2.94 -4.57
N VAL A 28 1.73 -3.73 -5.28
CA VAL A 28 1.79 -3.80 -6.75
C VAL A 28 1.49 -2.42 -7.35
N GLN A 29 0.43 -1.76 -6.89
CA GLN A 29 0.04 -0.45 -7.41
C GLN A 29 1.13 0.62 -7.16
N MET A 30 1.77 0.61 -5.99
CA MET A 30 2.88 1.53 -5.69
C MET A 30 4.10 1.28 -6.59
N ILE A 31 4.42 0.02 -6.91
CA ILE A 31 5.49 -0.32 -7.85
C ILE A 31 5.16 0.23 -9.24
N GLU A 32 3.93 0.02 -9.73
CA GLU A 32 3.51 0.52 -11.06
C GLU A 32 3.55 2.06 -11.15
N TYR A 33 3.10 2.75 -10.10
CA TYR A 33 3.18 4.21 -10.04
C TYR A 33 4.62 4.70 -10.00
N HIS A 34 5.46 4.08 -9.19
CA HIS A 34 6.88 4.40 -9.11
C HIS A 34 7.54 4.25 -10.49
N GLU A 35 7.44 3.09 -11.14
CA GLU A 35 8.04 2.85 -12.46
C GLU A 35 7.58 3.89 -13.49
N LYS A 36 6.27 4.17 -13.54
CA LYS A 36 5.69 5.17 -14.45
C LYS A 36 6.21 6.57 -14.17
N TRP A 37 6.36 6.95 -12.90
CA TRP A 37 6.72 8.31 -12.51
C TRP A 37 8.21 8.58 -12.63
N ILE A 38 9.04 7.59 -12.30
CA ILE A 38 10.47 7.60 -12.55
C ILE A 38 10.73 7.72 -14.05
N ALA A 39 10.05 6.92 -14.88
CA ALA A 39 10.21 6.98 -16.34
C ALA A 39 9.83 8.34 -16.93
N ARG A 40 8.77 8.99 -16.43
CA ARG A 40 8.37 10.34 -16.90
C ARG A 40 9.13 11.49 -16.22
N GLY A 41 9.81 11.23 -15.10
CA GLY A 41 10.63 12.20 -14.38
C GLY A 41 9.86 13.28 -13.60
N TYR A 42 8.59 13.07 -13.27
CA TYR A 42 7.81 14.00 -12.42
C TYR A 42 6.60 13.32 -11.78
N VAL A 43 6.03 13.96 -10.76
CA VAL A 43 4.74 13.61 -10.15
C VAL A 43 3.75 14.75 -10.24
N THR A 44 2.46 14.45 -10.13
CA THR A 44 1.44 15.48 -9.88
C THR A 44 1.21 15.61 -8.38
N LYS A 45 0.75 16.77 -7.90
CA LYS A 45 0.47 16.97 -6.47
C LYS A 45 -0.51 15.91 -5.95
N HIS A 46 -1.63 15.76 -6.63
CA HIS A 46 -2.65 14.76 -6.27
C HIS A 46 -2.12 13.31 -6.39
N GLY A 47 -1.23 13.04 -7.35
CA GLY A 47 -0.60 11.73 -7.46
C GLY A 47 0.28 11.39 -6.26
N LEU A 48 1.08 12.35 -5.80
CA LEU A 48 1.94 12.17 -4.62
C LEU A 48 1.11 12.00 -3.33
N GLU A 49 0.04 12.80 -3.15
CA GLU A 49 -0.88 12.67 -2.03
C GLU A 49 -1.50 11.27 -1.97
N ASN A 50 -2.04 10.78 -3.10
CA ASN A 50 -2.60 9.43 -3.19
C ASN A 50 -1.56 8.35 -2.90
N PHE A 51 -0.32 8.52 -3.37
CA PHE A 51 0.76 7.57 -3.11
C PHE A 51 1.10 7.50 -1.61
N ILE A 52 1.12 8.64 -0.91
CA ILE A 52 1.33 8.70 0.54
C ILE A 52 0.19 7.97 1.27
N GLU A 53 -1.07 8.24 0.93
CA GLU A 53 -2.22 7.56 1.56
C GLU A 53 -2.20 6.04 1.34
N MET A 54 -1.80 5.60 0.14
CA MET A 54 -1.60 4.19 -0.17
C MET A 54 -0.46 3.57 0.63
N TYR A 55 0.65 4.28 0.78
CA TYR A 55 1.79 3.84 1.58
C TYR A 55 1.41 3.70 3.05
N ASP A 56 0.72 4.68 3.63
CA ASP A 56 0.28 4.65 5.02
C ASP A 56 -0.64 3.45 5.26
N SER A 57 -1.63 3.24 4.37
CA SER A 57 -2.51 2.07 4.42
C SER A 57 -1.74 0.74 4.29
N TYR A 58 -0.73 0.68 3.41
CA TYR A 58 0.12 -0.49 3.26
C TYR A 58 0.95 -0.77 4.51
N HIS A 59 1.50 0.27 5.13
CA HIS A 59 2.30 0.17 6.34
C HIS A 59 1.46 -0.32 7.52
N ASP A 60 0.26 0.23 7.70
CA ASP A 60 -0.70 -0.17 8.74
C ASP A 60 -1.14 -1.64 8.61
N LEU A 61 -1.16 -2.18 7.39
CA LEU A 61 -1.45 -3.59 7.11
C LEU A 61 -0.24 -4.53 7.34
N GLY A 62 0.88 -4.03 7.88
CA GLY A 62 2.09 -4.80 8.14
C GLY A 62 3.03 -4.93 6.94
N GLY A 63 3.01 -3.93 6.05
CA GLY A 63 3.91 -3.82 4.92
C GLY A 63 5.40 -3.78 5.31
N ASN A 64 6.27 -4.22 4.40
CA ASN A 64 7.74 -4.19 4.58
C ASN A 64 8.38 -2.90 4.01
N GLY A 65 9.66 -2.69 4.33
CA GLY A 65 10.41 -1.48 3.95
C GLY A 65 10.64 -1.24 2.45
N VAL A 66 10.23 -2.14 1.55
CA VAL A 66 10.40 -1.93 0.10
C VAL A 66 9.54 -0.77 -0.38
N ALA A 67 8.30 -0.64 0.09
CA ALA A 67 7.45 0.49 -0.32
C ALA A 67 7.93 1.84 0.24
N THR A 68 8.65 1.82 1.36
CA THR A 68 9.24 3.02 1.96
C THR A 68 10.27 3.63 1.02
N GLN A 69 11.14 2.80 0.44
CA GLN A 69 12.12 3.25 -0.54
C GLN A 69 11.44 3.82 -1.80
N LEU A 70 10.37 3.20 -2.29
CA LEU A 70 9.62 3.73 -3.44
C LEU A 70 9.04 5.12 -3.14
N LEU A 71 8.49 5.31 -1.93
CA LEU A 71 7.96 6.61 -1.51
C LEU A 71 9.05 7.69 -1.46
N GLU A 72 10.22 7.37 -0.93
CA GLU A 72 11.37 8.28 -0.87
C GLU A 72 11.79 8.70 -2.29
N GLU A 73 11.99 7.74 -3.19
CA GLU A 73 12.38 8.02 -4.57
C GLU A 73 11.34 8.84 -5.33
N VAL A 74 10.05 8.58 -5.09
CA VAL A 74 8.94 9.35 -5.67
C VAL A 74 8.87 10.78 -5.13
N LYS A 75 9.21 11.01 -3.85
CA LYS A 75 9.24 12.35 -3.23
C LYS A 75 10.33 13.25 -3.79
N GLU A 76 11.40 12.68 -4.32
CA GLU A 76 12.49 13.43 -4.97
C GLU A 76 12.13 13.91 -6.38
N LEU A 77 11.04 13.40 -6.97
CA LEU A 77 10.60 13.83 -8.30
C LEU A 77 10.00 15.24 -8.27
N PRO A 78 10.29 16.07 -9.29
CA PRO A 78 9.63 17.37 -9.44
C PRO A 78 8.10 17.24 -9.48
N ILE A 79 7.40 18.15 -8.80
CA ILE A 79 5.94 18.24 -8.88
C ILE A 79 5.56 19.12 -10.07
N ARG A 80 4.68 18.62 -10.95
CA ARG A 80 4.14 19.34 -12.11
C ARG A 80 2.64 19.10 -12.26
N GLY A 81 1.92 20.14 -12.69
CA GLY A 81 0.47 20.16 -12.78
C GLY A 81 -0.15 20.36 -11.41
#